data_AF-A0A7I4B900-F1
#
_entry.id   AF-A0A7I4B900-F1
#
_cell.length_a   1.000
_cell.length_b   1.000
_cell.length_c   1.000
_cell.angle_alpha   90.00
_cell.angle_beta   90.00
_cell.angle_gamma   90.00
#
_symmetry.space_group_name_H-M   'P 1'
#
loop_
_entity.id
_entity.type
_entity.pdbx_description
1 polymer ?
#
loop_
_entity_poly.entity_id
_entity_poly.type
_entity_poly.pdbx_seq_one_letter_code
_entity_poly.pdbx_strand_id
1 'polypeptide(L)'
;MAEQTVTVFGPALELMKSVKSPEGEMLTKPFLDVCRNVLPVIDKFGSSMALVKSDVGGNISRLDAKYDSDPSANSLLYDIVRAEVAAKTAKGSSSCSNGMLWLTRAMDFLVELFRNLNDHSDWTMSQCATAAYTSTLKKYHGWIASTAFTVCDDSFCVGYECWL
;
A
#
# COMPACT_ATOMS: atom_id res chain seq x y z
N MET A 1 9.60 21.95 -26.89
CA MET A 1 8.50 21.38 -26.08
C MET A 1 9.16 20.49 -25.05
N ALA A 2 9.05 20.81 -23.76
CA ALA A 2 9.62 19.96 -22.73
C ALA A 2 8.81 18.67 -22.67
N GLU A 3 9.48 17.53 -22.86
CA GLU A 3 8.90 16.21 -22.63
C GLU A 3 8.62 16.13 -21.13
N GLN A 4 7.33 16.17 -20.75
CA GLN A 4 6.95 15.83 -19.38
C GLN A 4 7.28 14.36 -19.19
N THR A 5 8.41 14.07 -18.54
CA THR A 5 8.71 12.74 -18.02
C THR A 5 7.66 12.43 -16.97
N VAL A 6 6.58 11.74 -17.36
CA VAL A 6 5.56 11.27 -16.43
C VAL A 6 6.25 10.30 -15.48
N THR A 7 6.37 10.70 -14.21
CA THR A 7 6.94 9.83 -13.18
C THR A 7 6.03 8.62 -12.98
N VAL A 8 6.56 7.54 -12.41
CA VAL A 8 5.74 6.36 -12.06
C VAL A 8 4.61 6.69 -11.08
N PHE A 9 4.68 7.85 -10.40
CA PHE A 9 3.64 8.36 -9.50
C PHE A 9 2.54 9.15 -10.22
N GLY A 10 2.80 9.66 -11.43
CA GLY A 10 1.87 10.55 -12.16
C GLY A 10 0.43 10.04 -12.23
N PRO A 11 0.19 8.79 -12.67
CA PRO A 11 -1.16 8.22 -12.71
C PRO A 11 -1.86 8.18 -11.34
N ALA A 12 -1.14 7.81 -10.28
CA ALA A 12 -1.69 7.78 -8.92
C ALA A 12 -2.05 9.19 -8.42
N LEU A 13 -1.20 10.18 -8.69
CA LEU A 13 -1.42 11.57 -8.31
C LEU A 13 -2.66 12.17 -8.98
N GLU A 14 -2.91 11.84 -10.25
CA GLU A 14 -4.10 12.30 -10.96
C GLU A 14 -5.37 11.65 -10.42
N LEU A 15 -5.35 10.34 -10.16
CA LEU A 15 -6.49 9.62 -9.60
C LEU A 15 -6.83 10.05 -8.18
N MET A 16 -5.84 10.48 -7.38
CA MET A 16 -6.11 10.98 -6.02
C MET A 16 -7.09 12.16 -5.99
N LYS A 17 -7.18 12.95 -7.07
CA LYS A 17 -8.11 14.09 -7.18
C LYS A 17 -9.57 13.66 -7.22
N SER A 18 -9.88 12.42 -7.58
CA SER A 18 -11.24 11.89 -7.72
C SER A 18 -11.59 10.82 -6.68
N VAL A 19 -10.77 10.64 -5.64
CA VAL A 19 -11.02 9.64 -4.57
C VAL A 19 -12.25 9.96 -3.72
N LYS A 20 -12.65 11.24 -3.69
CA LYS A 20 -13.80 11.68 -2.88
C LYS A 20 -14.95 12.16 -3.76
N SER A 21 -16.17 11.94 -3.27
CA SER A 21 -17.38 12.59 -3.81
C SER A 21 -17.34 14.11 -3.58
N PRO A 22 -18.22 14.90 -4.24
CA PRO A 22 -18.38 16.32 -3.93
C PRO A 22 -18.66 16.62 -2.45
N GLU A 23 -19.32 15.68 -1.75
CA GLU A 23 -19.65 15.74 -0.33
C GLU A 23 -18.48 15.32 0.58
N GLY A 24 -17.36 14.89 -0.02
CA GLY A 24 -16.14 14.50 0.69
C GLY A 24 -16.07 13.03 1.10
N GLU A 25 -17.02 12.20 0.67
CA GLU A 25 -17.08 10.77 1.00
C GLU A 25 -16.09 9.97 0.15
N MET A 26 -15.41 8.99 0.75
CA MET A 26 -14.40 8.20 0.05
C MET A 26 -15.07 7.15 -0.85
N LEU A 27 -14.86 7.27 -2.16
CA LEU A 27 -15.40 6.38 -3.17
C LEU A 27 -14.54 5.12 -3.26
N THR A 28 -15.16 3.93 -3.19
CA THR A 28 -14.44 2.65 -3.17
C THR A 28 -13.61 2.46 -4.42
N LYS A 29 -14.20 2.59 -5.61
CA LYS A 29 -13.51 2.28 -6.87
C LYS A 29 -12.34 3.24 -7.15
N PRO A 30 -12.51 4.57 -7.09
CA PRO A 30 -11.41 5.52 -7.21
C PRO A 30 -10.27 5.29 -6.19
N PHE A 31 -10.61 4.99 -4.94
CA PHE A 31 -9.60 4.66 -3.92
C PHE A 31 -8.77 3.42 -4.30
N LEU A 32 -9.43 2.35 -4.75
CA LEU A 32 -8.74 1.13 -5.19
C LEU A 32 -7.91 1.37 -6.45
N ASP A 33 -8.38 2.21 -7.37
CA ASP A 33 -7.65 2.60 -8.58
C ASP A 33 -6.33 3.32 -8.23
N VAL A 34 -6.35 4.23 -7.24
CA VAL A 34 -5.12 4.83 -6.70
C VAL A 34 -4.20 3.75 -6.13
N CYS A 35 -4.71 2.86 -5.27
CA CYS A 35 -3.90 1.81 -4.64
C CYS A 35 -3.25 0.88 -5.68
N ARG A 36 -3.95 0.54 -6.77
CA ARG A 36 -3.39 -0.29 -7.85
C ARG A 36 -2.23 0.40 -8.57
N ASN A 37 -2.27 1.72 -8.72
CA ASN A 37 -1.18 2.49 -9.33
C ASN A 37 0.08 2.57 -8.46
N VAL A 38 0.01 2.13 -7.20
CA VAL A 38 1.20 1.99 -6.34
C VAL A 38 1.97 0.70 -6.66
N LEU A 39 1.31 -0.34 -7.19
CA LEU A 39 1.97 -1.63 -7.49
C LEU A 39 3.14 -1.51 -8.49
N PRO A 40 3.04 -0.73 -9.59
CA PRO A 40 4.19 -0.49 -10.49
C PRO A 40 5.35 0.27 -9.82
N VAL A 41 5.07 1.07 -8.78
CA VAL A 41 6.11 1.75 -7.99
C VAL A 41 6.84 0.72 -7.14
N ILE A 42 6.10 -0.16 -6.45
CA ILE A 42 6.65 -1.26 -5.65
C ILE A 42 7.51 -2.20 -6.52
N ASP A 43 7.09 -2.44 -7.77
CA ASP A 43 7.84 -3.27 -8.72
C ASP A 43 9.25 -2.75 -9.03
N LYS A 44 9.51 -1.44 -8.86
CA LYS A 44 10.85 -0.87 -9.06
C LYS A 44 11.85 -1.32 -8.00
N PHE A 45 11.38 -1.82 -6.86
CA PHE A 45 12.24 -2.33 -5.78
C PHE A 45 12.56 -3.82 -5.94
N GLY A 46 11.96 -4.50 -6.92
CA GLY A 46 12.26 -5.90 -7.22
C GLY A 46 11.83 -6.87 -6.11
N SER A 47 12.60 -7.95 -5.93
CA SER A 47 12.24 -9.08 -5.06
C SER A 47 12.17 -8.73 -3.58
N SER A 48 12.89 -7.71 -3.11
CA SER A 48 12.86 -7.27 -1.71
C SER A 48 11.49 -6.74 -1.27
N MET A 49 10.65 -6.29 -2.21
CA MET A 49 9.28 -5.86 -1.94
C MET A 49 8.21 -6.86 -2.38
N ALA A 50 8.56 -8.10 -2.72
CA ALA A 50 7.59 -9.10 -3.18
C ALA A 50 6.49 -9.37 -2.15
N LEU A 51 6.82 -9.42 -0.85
CA LEU A 51 5.84 -9.61 0.22
C LEU A 51 4.89 -8.41 0.36
N VAL A 52 5.42 -7.19 0.27
CA VAL A 52 4.61 -5.96 0.31
C VAL A 52 3.67 -5.90 -0.89
N LYS A 53 4.17 -6.20 -2.10
CA LYS A 53 3.35 -6.26 -3.31
C LYS A 53 2.23 -7.28 -3.18
N SER A 54 2.54 -8.47 -2.65
CA SER A 54 1.55 -9.54 -2.48
C SER A 54 0.47 -9.15 -1.48
N ASP A 55 0.83 -8.54 -0.35
CA ASP A 55 -0.13 -8.08 0.66
C ASP A 55 -1.04 -6.97 0.11
N VAL A 56 -0.45 -5.93 -0.49
CA VAL A 56 -1.20 -4.81 -1.10
C VAL A 56 -2.13 -5.32 -2.20
N GLY A 57 -1.64 -6.15 -3.13
CA GLY A 57 -2.43 -6.71 -4.21
C GLY A 57 -3.56 -7.63 -3.74
N GLY A 58 -3.31 -8.42 -2.69
CA GLY A 58 -4.32 -9.27 -2.06
C GLY A 58 -5.44 -8.48 -1.39
N ASN A 59 -5.08 -7.41 -0.66
CA ASN A 59 -6.06 -6.54 0.00
C ASN A 59 -6.91 -5.75 -1.01
N ILE A 60 -6.31 -5.28 -2.11
CA ILE A 60 -7.04 -4.64 -3.22
C ILE A 60 -8.03 -5.64 -3.84
N SER A 61 -7.57 -6.84 -4.22
CA SER A 61 -8.43 -7.86 -4.84
C SER A 61 -9.63 -8.24 -3.97
N ARG A 62 -9.43 -8.28 -2.65
CA ARG A 62 -10.50 -8.54 -1.69
C ARG A 62 -11.56 -7.44 -1.69
N LEU A 63 -11.14 -6.17 -1.66
CA LEU A 63 -12.05 -5.02 -1.68
C LEU A 63 -12.77 -4.90 -3.03
N ASP A 64 -12.09 -5.21 -4.14
CA ASP A 64 -12.71 -5.30 -5.47
C ASP A 64 -13.82 -6.35 -5.49
N ALA A 65 -13.54 -7.56 -5.02
CA ALA A 65 -14.55 -8.62 -4.96
C ALA A 65 -15.77 -8.22 -4.11
N LYS A 66 -15.56 -7.43 -3.05
CA LYS A 66 -16.65 -6.89 -2.24
C LYS A 66 -17.44 -5.82 -2.98
N TYR A 67 -16.77 -4.89 -3.64
CA TYR A 67 -17.40 -3.88 -4.50
C TYR A 67 -18.26 -4.54 -5.58
N ASP A 68 -17.71 -5.52 -6.30
CA ASP A 68 -18.39 -6.20 -7.41
C ASP A 68 -19.60 -7.03 -6.94
N SER A 69 -19.65 -7.42 -5.66
CA SER A 69 -20.80 -8.15 -5.12
C SER A 69 -22.09 -7.33 -5.06
N ASP A 70 -21.97 -6.02 -4.85
CA ASP A 70 -23.07 -5.04 -4.90
C ASP A 70 -22.47 -3.63 -5.04
N PRO A 71 -22.24 -3.13 -6.26
CA PRO A 71 -21.62 -1.82 -6.47
C PRO A 71 -22.40 -0.65 -5.89
N SER A 72 -23.73 -0.79 -5.76
CA SER A 72 -24.59 0.25 -5.18
C SER A 72 -24.35 0.34 -3.67
N ALA A 73 -24.43 -0.80 -2.98
CA ALA A 73 -24.26 -0.86 -1.53
C ALA A 73 -22.80 -0.64 -1.07
N ASN A 74 -21.82 -0.89 -1.95
CA ASN A 74 -20.40 -0.79 -1.63
C ASN A 74 -19.70 0.37 -2.37
N SER A 75 -20.47 1.35 -2.88
CA SER A 75 -19.96 2.51 -3.61
C SER A 75 -19.05 3.40 -2.75
N LEU A 76 -19.36 3.52 -1.46
CA LEU A 76 -18.56 4.24 -0.48
C LEU A 76 -17.69 3.28 0.33
N LEU A 77 -16.41 3.61 0.49
CA LEU A 77 -15.43 2.74 1.11
C LEU A 77 -15.79 2.41 2.57
N TYR A 78 -16.30 3.41 3.30
CA TYR A 78 -16.67 3.24 4.70
C TYR A 78 -17.99 2.48 4.89
N ASP A 79 -18.85 2.36 3.88
CA ASP A 79 -20.05 1.52 3.98
C ASP A 79 -19.72 0.04 4.07
N ILE A 80 -18.68 -0.40 3.37
CA ILE A 80 -18.15 -1.78 3.49
C ILE A 80 -17.79 -2.09 4.94
N VAL A 81 -17.09 -1.16 5.61
CA VAL A 81 -16.69 -1.31 7.01
C VAL A 81 -17.89 -1.27 7.93
N ARG A 82 -18.80 -0.30 7.75
CA ARG A 82 -20.03 -0.17 8.56
C ARG A 82 -20.85 -1.46 8.51
N ALA A 83 -21.00 -2.05 7.33
CA ALA A 83 -21.71 -3.30 7.13
C ALA A 83 -21.06 -4.47 7.90
N GLU A 84 -19.74 -4.62 7.82
CA GLU A 84 -19.03 -5.68 8.55
C GLU A 84 -19.02 -5.47 10.07
N VAL A 85 -19.01 -4.22 10.54
CA VAL A 85 -19.13 -3.89 11.97
C VAL A 85 -20.52 -4.26 12.48
N ALA A 86 -21.57 -3.88 11.75
CA ALA A 86 -22.95 -4.24 12.09
C ALA A 86 -23.16 -5.76 12.11
N ALA A 87 -22.55 -6.47 11.16
CA ALA A 87 -22.57 -7.94 11.08
C ALA A 87 -21.62 -8.63 12.09
N LYS A 88 -20.82 -7.88 12.85
CA LYS A 88 -19.78 -8.38 13.79
C LYS A 88 -18.72 -9.26 13.12
N THR A 89 -18.46 -9.05 11.82
CA THR A 89 -17.47 -9.79 11.03
C THR A 89 -16.20 -8.99 10.74
N ALA A 90 -16.16 -7.69 11.05
CA ALA A 90 -15.05 -6.77 10.74
C ALA A 90 -13.66 -7.16 11.30
N LYS A 91 -13.60 -8.06 12.29
CA LYS A 91 -12.33 -8.55 12.86
C LYS A 91 -11.86 -9.88 12.25
N GLY A 92 -12.63 -10.46 11.34
CA GLY A 92 -12.25 -11.69 10.64
C GLY A 92 -10.99 -11.47 9.80
N SER A 93 -10.12 -12.47 9.72
CA SER A 93 -8.88 -12.41 8.93
C SER A 93 -9.14 -12.13 7.44
N SER A 94 -10.27 -12.64 6.93
CA SER A 94 -10.76 -12.44 5.56
C SER A 94 -11.68 -11.23 5.38
N SER A 95 -11.96 -10.45 6.43
CA SER A 95 -12.83 -9.28 6.31
C SER A 95 -12.19 -8.18 5.45
N CYS A 96 -13.03 -7.37 4.82
CA CYS A 96 -12.62 -6.21 4.06
C CYS A 96 -12.11 -5.10 4.98
N SER A 97 -12.66 -4.97 6.19
CA SER A 97 -12.21 -4.05 7.23
C SER A 97 -10.78 -4.35 7.65
N ASN A 98 -10.45 -5.63 7.88
CA ASN A 98 -9.07 -6.04 8.16
C ASN A 98 -8.16 -5.82 6.94
N GLY A 99 -8.63 -6.12 5.72
CA GLY A 99 -7.86 -5.87 4.49
C GLY A 99 -7.55 -4.39 4.28
N MET A 100 -8.52 -3.51 4.54
CA MET A 100 -8.36 -2.06 4.45
C MET A 100 -7.40 -1.53 5.52
N LEU A 101 -7.45 -2.07 6.74
CA LEU A 101 -6.49 -1.74 7.80
C LEU A 101 -5.05 -2.05 7.39
N TRP A 102 -4.80 -3.24 6.84
CA TRP A 102 -3.46 -3.63 6.38
C TRP A 102 -3.02 -2.84 5.15
N LEU A 103 -3.93 -2.56 4.22
CA LEU A 103 -3.67 -1.70 3.07
C LEU A 103 -3.23 -0.30 3.51
N THR A 104 -3.93 0.36 4.43
CA THR A 104 -3.54 1.69 4.93
C THR A 104 -2.18 1.66 5.61
N ARG A 105 -1.89 0.64 6.43
CA ARG A 105 -0.57 0.49 7.08
C ARG A 105 0.56 0.29 6.07
N ALA A 106 0.32 -0.47 5.00
CA ALA A 106 1.28 -0.62 3.90
C ALA A 106 1.51 0.71 3.17
N MET A 107 0.46 1.51 2.98
CA MET A 107 0.58 2.85 2.39
C MET A 107 1.38 3.80 3.30
N ASP A 108 1.15 3.78 4.62
CA ASP A 108 1.96 4.56 5.58
C ASP A 108 3.45 4.22 5.46
N PHE A 109 3.78 2.92 5.39
CA PHE A 109 5.15 2.46 5.18
C PHE A 109 5.75 2.98 3.87
N LEU A 110 5.03 2.90 2.76
CA LEU A 110 5.52 3.36 1.46
C LEU A 110 5.72 4.88 1.42
N VAL A 111 4.80 5.65 1.99
CA VAL A 111 4.93 7.11 2.10
C VAL A 111 6.17 7.46 2.91
N GLU A 112 6.41 6.79 4.03
CA GLU A 112 7.58 7.05 4.87
C GLU A 112 8.88 6.61 4.20
N LEU A 113 8.87 5.48 3.48
CA LEU A 113 10.01 5.04 2.67
C LEU A 113 10.37 6.08 1.62
N PHE A 114 9.39 6.58 0.86
CA PHE A 114 9.63 7.58 -0.18
C PHE A 114 10.10 8.91 0.41
N ARG A 115 9.59 9.30 1.59
CA ARG A 115 10.09 10.46 2.32
C ARG A 115 11.56 10.28 2.70
N ASN A 116 11.92 9.14 3.28
CA ASN A 116 13.32 8.84 3.64
C ASN A 116 14.24 8.87 2.40
N LEU A 117 13.81 8.29 1.28
CA LEU A 117 14.57 8.30 0.03
C LEU A 117 14.76 9.71 -0.55
N ASN A 118 13.79 10.59 -0.36
CA ASN A 118 13.85 11.96 -0.83
C ASN A 118 14.72 12.85 0.08
N ASP A 119 14.61 12.67 1.40
CA ASP A 119 15.20 13.56 2.39
C ASP A 119 16.63 13.14 2.80
N HIS A 120 17.00 11.87 2.60
CA HIS A 120 18.30 11.30 2.98
C HIS A 120 19.03 10.69 1.79
N SER A 121 19.61 11.53 0.94
CA SER A 121 20.38 11.09 -0.23
C SER A 121 21.66 10.29 0.11
N ASP A 122 22.11 10.36 1.36
CA ASP A 122 23.27 9.66 1.90
C ASP A 122 22.93 8.28 2.50
N TRP A 123 21.64 7.95 2.65
CA TRP A 123 21.22 6.66 3.20
C TRP A 123 21.15 5.57 2.12
N THR A 124 21.44 4.34 2.53
CA THR A 124 21.16 3.17 1.70
C THR A 124 19.65 2.89 1.66
N MET A 125 19.21 2.14 0.64
CA MET A 125 17.82 1.69 0.55
C MET A 125 17.35 0.94 1.80
N SER A 126 18.22 0.06 2.35
CA SER A 126 17.94 -0.69 3.58
C SER A 126 17.79 0.24 4.79
N GLN A 127 18.62 1.29 4.92
CA GLN A 127 18.46 2.28 5.99
C GLN A 127 17.10 3.00 5.88
N CYS A 128 16.72 3.44 4.67
CA CYS A 128 15.43 4.08 4.42
C CYS A 128 14.25 3.14 4.73
N ALA A 129 14.32 1.88 4.29
CA ALA A 129 13.28 0.88 4.50
C ALA A 129 13.16 0.45 5.96
N THR A 130 14.28 0.19 6.65
CA THR A 130 14.30 -0.16 8.07
C THR A 130 13.77 0.97 8.96
N ALA A 131 14.12 2.22 8.67
CA ALA A 131 13.58 3.38 9.37
C ALA A 131 12.06 3.49 9.19
N ALA A 132 11.58 3.41 7.94
CA ALA A 132 10.15 3.45 7.60
C ALA A 132 9.38 2.30 8.25
N TYR A 133 9.90 1.07 8.21
CA TYR A 133 9.28 -0.10 8.85
C TYR A 133 9.17 0.08 10.36
N THR A 134 10.22 0.59 11.00
CA THR A 134 10.27 0.78 12.45
C THR A 134 9.24 1.80 12.93
N SER A 135 9.04 2.89 12.21
CA SER A 135 8.07 3.94 12.57
C SER A 135 6.61 3.55 12.25
N THR A 136 6.39 2.67 11.27
CA THR A 136 5.04 2.35 10.76
C THR A 136 4.56 0.94 11.16
N LEU A 137 5.11 -0.11 10.55
CA LEU A 137 4.60 -1.48 10.58
C LEU A 137 5.04 -2.29 11.79
N LYS A 138 6.24 -2.03 12.34
CA LYS A 138 6.86 -2.87 13.38
C LYS A 138 5.97 -3.12 14.60
N LYS A 139 5.22 -2.11 15.04
CA LYS A 139 4.27 -2.20 16.17
C LYS A 139 3.09 -3.15 15.92
N TYR A 140 2.82 -3.52 14.67
CA TYR A 140 1.72 -4.38 14.28
C TYR A 140 2.16 -5.79 13.87
N HIS A 141 3.45 -5.99 13.61
CA HIS A 141 4.01 -7.29 13.22
C HIS A 141 4.39 -8.10 14.46
N GLY A 142 3.90 -9.35 14.51
CA GLY A 142 4.43 -10.35 15.42
C GLY A 142 5.85 -10.78 15.01
N TRP A 143 6.54 -11.52 15.87
CA TRP A 143 7.96 -11.88 15.67
C TRP A 143 8.28 -12.48 14.29
N ILE A 144 7.42 -13.35 13.76
CA ILE A 144 7.58 -13.98 12.43
C ILE A 144 7.59 -12.92 11.32
N ALA A 145 6.62 -12.02 11.33
CA ALA A 145 6.48 -10.99 10.30
C ALA A 145 7.60 -9.94 10.40
N SER A 146 8.15 -9.72 11.58
CA SER A 146 9.31 -8.85 11.79
C SER A 146 10.61 -9.49 11.25
N THR A 147 10.81 -10.80 11.48
CA THR A 147 11.97 -11.51 10.92
C THR A 147 11.93 -11.58 9.39
N ALA A 148 10.74 -11.81 8.81
CA ALA A 148 10.59 -11.81 7.36
C ALA A 148 10.98 -10.46 6.73
N PHE A 149 10.66 -9.34 7.40
CA PHE A 149 11.09 -8.02 6.95
C PHE A 149 12.62 -7.88 6.96
N THR A 150 13.31 -8.29 8.03
CA THR A 150 14.78 -8.22 8.10
C THR A 150 15.45 -8.99 6.96
N VAL A 151 14.95 -10.19 6.62
CA VAL A 151 15.50 -10.99 5.51
C VAL A 151 15.27 -10.32 4.15
N CYS A 152 14.08 -9.75 3.94
CA CYS A 152 13.80 -8.95 2.74
C CYS A 152 14.67 -7.69 2.69
N ASP A 153 14.97 -7.08 3.84
CA ASP A 153 15.79 -5.88 3.93
C ASP A 153 17.25 -6.17 3.57
N ASP A 154 17.80 -7.28 4.06
CA ASP A 154 19.13 -7.76 3.66
C ASP A 154 19.23 -7.97 2.14
N SER A 155 18.12 -8.31 1.48
CA SER A 155 18.07 -8.47 0.03
C SER A 155 18.21 -7.13 -0.73
N PHE A 156 17.87 -5.98 -0.12
CA PHE A 156 18.16 -4.68 -0.71
C PHE A 156 19.67 -4.43 -0.82
N CYS A 157 20.46 -4.91 0.15
CA CYS A 157 21.91 -4.77 0.14
C CYS A 157 22.58 -5.64 -0.93
N VAL A 158 22.07 -6.87 -1.14
CA VAL A 158 22.62 -7.82 -2.13
C VAL A 158 22.25 -7.44 -3.57
N GLY A 159 21.11 -6.77 -3.79
CA GLY A 159 20.63 -6.41 -5.13
C GLY A 159 21.46 -5.35 -5.86
N TYR A 160 22.20 -4.49 -5.14
CA TYR A 160 23.03 -3.43 -5.75
C TYR A 160 24.41 -3.91 -6.22
N GLU A 161 24.94 -5.03 -5.70
CA GLU A 161 26.25 -5.57 -6.12
C GLU A 161 26.21 -6.35 -7.45
N CYS A 162 25.02 -6.58 -8.04
CA CYS A 162 24.87 -7.29 -9.31
C CYS A 162 24.70 -6.38 -10.54
N TRP A 163 24.85 -5.05 -10.40
CA TRP A 163 24.73 -4.07 -11.48
C TRP A 163 25.88 -3.04 -11.55
N LEU A 164 27.05 -3.38 -10.99
CA LEU A 164 28.34 -2.77 -11.32
C LEU A 164 29.26 -3.84 -11.94
#